data_AF-A0A1G1P1F0-F1
#
_entry.id   AF-A0A1G1P1F0-F1
#
_cell.length_a   1.000
_cell.length_b   1.000
_cell.length_c   1.000
_cell.angle_alpha   90.00
_cell.angle_beta   90.00
_cell.angle_gamma   90.00
#
_symmetry.space_group_name_H-M   'P 1'
#
loop_
_entity.id
_entity.type
_entity.pdbx_description
1 polymer ?
#
loop_
_entity_poly.entity_id
_entity_poly.type
_entity_poly.pdbx_seq_one_letter_code
_entity_poly.pdbx_strand_id
1 'polypeptide(L)'
;MKTMFFNILLASWIFSQGAHGQIAVAAEPALEDESSIYLVTKAWEALKNNDLEAVKALTKKGIDRYGQRALAMQKQLQGFARGNNAQIRRYWALNDVATVLFIRGKAYQTAGMYEEAVASYTQLVNEYKFGQCWDPRGWFWKPAQVAQENIAMIKKGVFFDYGDYASATLVARAWEALDKNEIDLALGYTEKCIVMYKDKAQDMQKSLKDFPKAAEEDVNAYWALNDVATAHFIKGQAYMIKGTSDAALREFEKVRNEYFFGQCWDPRGWFWKPADAARNWIEVLDEKMKTEDFLFNI
;
A
#
# COMPACT_ATOMS: atom_id res chain seq x y z
N MET A 1 -9.85 -2.80 20.57
CA MET A 1 -10.54 -1.92 19.61
C MET A 1 -9.82 -0.56 19.60
N LYS A 2 -8.79 -0.42 18.76
CA LYS A 2 -8.08 0.84 18.51
C LYS A 2 -7.83 0.90 17.00
N THR A 3 -8.69 1.62 16.30
CA THR A 3 -8.54 1.95 14.89
C THR A 3 -7.35 2.92 14.78
N MET A 4 -6.21 2.49 14.23
CA MET A 4 -5.08 3.38 14.00
C MET A 4 -5.29 4.14 12.69
N PHE A 5 -5.51 5.44 12.86
CA PHE A 5 -5.62 6.43 11.81
C PHE A 5 -4.29 6.63 11.08
N PHE A 6 -4.37 6.98 9.80
CA PHE A 6 -3.31 7.69 9.07
C PHE A 6 -2.81 8.85 9.94
N ASN A 7 -1.62 8.71 10.54
CA ASN A 7 -0.90 9.81 11.16
C ASN A 7 -0.24 10.63 10.04
N ILE A 8 -1.04 11.47 9.39
CA ILE A 8 -0.52 12.62 8.64
C ILE A 8 -0.03 13.61 9.71
N LEU A 9 1.29 13.66 9.92
CA LEU A 9 1.93 14.74 10.66
C LEU A 9 1.64 16.06 9.90
N LEU A 10 0.72 16.86 10.44
CA LEU A 10 0.51 18.24 10.03
C LEU A 10 1.71 19.07 10.50
N ALA A 11 2.68 19.26 9.61
CA ALA A 11 3.71 20.28 9.81
C ALA A 11 3.08 21.66 9.60
N SER A 12 2.87 22.39 10.70
CA SER A 12 2.54 23.82 10.67
C SER A 12 3.79 24.59 10.23
N TRP A 13 3.74 25.18 9.04
CA TRP A 13 4.79 26.08 8.56
C TRP A 13 4.45 27.51 8.96
N ILE A 14 5.28 28.07 9.85
CA ILE A 14 5.37 29.52 10.07
C ILE A 14 6.21 30.10 8.91
N PHE A 15 5.64 31.04 8.16
CA PHE A 15 6.38 31.77 7.12
C PHE A 15 7.44 32.67 7.75
N SER A 16 8.72 32.40 7.45
CA SER A 16 9.79 33.40 7.55
C SER A 16 10.05 33.94 6.14
N GLN A 17 9.80 35.23 5.93
CA GLN A 17 10.06 35.88 4.65
C GLN A 17 11.58 35.97 4.38
N GLY A 18 12.01 35.37 3.28
CA GLY A 18 13.31 35.61 2.66
C GLY A 18 13.09 35.79 1.16
N ALA A 19 13.38 37.00 0.67
CA ALA A 19 13.27 37.37 -0.74
C ALA A 19 14.06 36.39 -1.63
N HIS A 20 13.52 36.04 -2.80
CA HIS A 20 14.22 35.89 -4.10
C HIS A 20 13.24 35.41 -5.19
N GLY A 21 13.16 36.17 -6.29
CA GLY A 21 12.67 35.72 -7.60
C GLY A 21 11.15 35.57 -7.78
N GLN A 22 10.47 36.68 -8.07
CA GLN A 22 9.10 36.65 -8.60
C GLN A 22 9.08 36.00 -9.99
N ILE A 23 8.62 34.75 -10.06
CA ILE A 23 7.93 34.23 -11.24
C ILE A 23 6.46 34.29 -10.88
N ALA A 24 5.69 35.12 -11.60
CA ALA A 24 4.26 35.28 -11.41
C ALA A 24 3.53 33.97 -11.72
N VAL A 25 3.39 33.11 -10.70
CA VAL A 25 2.27 32.18 -10.62
C VAL A 25 1.07 33.06 -10.30
N ALA A 26 0.07 33.12 -11.17
CA ALA A 26 -1.17 33.82 -10.87
C ALA A 26 -1.73 33.25 -9.57
N ALA A 27 -1.57 33.99 -8.47
CA ALA A 27 -2.12 33.65 -7.18
C ALA A 27 -3.64 33.67 -7.32
N GLU A 28 -4.30 32.59 -6.90
CA GLU A 28 -5.74 32.62 -6.70
C GLU A 28 -6.07 33.76 -5.71
N PRO A 29 -7.15 34.53 -5.93
CA PRO A 29 -7.64 35.44 -4.91
C PRO A 29 -7.84 34.65 -3.62
N ALA A 30 -7.36 35.19 -2.50
CA ALA A 30 -7.38 34.55 -1.19
C ALA A 30 -8.82 34.19 -0.77
N LEU A 31 -9.22 32.97 -1.13
CA LEU A 31 -10.40 32.28 -0.64
C LEU A 31 -9.89 31.29 0.39
N GLU A 32 -9.49 31.79 1.56
CA GLU A 32 -8.83 30.99 2.59
C GLU A 32 -9.65 29.73 2.97
N ASP A 33 -10.98 29.79 2.83
CA ASP A 33 -11.91 28.71 3.18
C ASP A 33 -12.38 27.83 2.00
N GLU A 34 -11.91 28.06 0.77
CA GLU A 34 -12.34 27.27 -0.41
C GLU A 34 -11.22 26.94 -1.42
N SER A 35 -9.96 27.24 -1.10
CA SER A 35 -8.82 26.80 -1.91
C SER A 35 -8.80 25.27 -2.08
N SER A 36 -8.23 24.77 -3.18
CA SER A 36 -8.15 23.32 -3.45
C SER A 36 -7.42 22.57 -2.33
N ILE A 37 -6.35 23.16 -1.81
CA ILE A 37 -5.57 22.60 -0.70
C ILE A 37 -6.38 22.57 0.60
N TYR A 38 -7.16 23.62 0.90
CA TYR A 38 -8.04 23.64 2.06
C TYR A 38 -9.07 22.50 1.98
N LEU A 39 -9.72 22.35 0.82
CA LEU A 39 -10.74 21.32 0.61
C LEU A 39 -10.16 19.90 0.72
N VAL A 40 -8.97 19.67 0.16
CA VAL A 40 -8.25 18.38 0.33
C VAL A 40 -7.94 18.12 1.80
N THR A 41 -7.36 19.09 2.50
CA THR A 41 -7.00 18.95 3.92
C THR A 41 -8.23 18.65 4.79
N LYS A 42 -9.31 19.41 4.63
CA LYS A 42 -10.56 19.17 5.37
C LYS A 42 -11.22 17.84 5.00
N ALA A 43 -11.13 17.42 3.74
CA ALA A 43 -11.67 16.12 3.34
C ALA A 43 -10.90 14.95 3.99
N TRP A 44 -9.58 15.07 4.16
CA TRP A 44 -8.79 14.09 4.92
C TRP A 44 -9.15 14.08 6.41
N GLU A 45 -9.32 15.25 7.03
CA GLU A 45 -9.78 15.35 8.43
C GLU A 45 -11.16 14.70 8.61
N ALA A 46 -12.11 14.97 7.71
CA ALA A 46 -13.44 14.37 7.73
C ALA A 46 -13.38 12.85 7.54
N LEU A 47 -12.57 12.36 6.59
CA LEU A 47 -12.37 10.92 6.39
C LEU A 47 -11.79 10.26 7.65
N LYS A 48 -10.79 10.89 8.27
CA LYS A 48 -10.22 10.42 9.53
C LYS A 48 -11.29 10.35 10.62
N ASN A 49 -12.22 11.28 10.67
CA ASN A 49 -13.29 11.27 11.67
C ASN A 49 -14.47 10.35 11.31
N ASN A 50 -14.38 9.59 10.21
CA ASN A 50 -15.51 8.84 9.62
C ASN A 50 -16.76 9.70 9.38
N ASP A 51 -16.57 11.00 9.14
CA ASP A 51 -17.65 11.94 8.84
C ASP A 51 -17.98 11.92 7.34
N LEU A 52 -18.84 10.98 6.97
CA LEU A 52 -19.20 10.76 5.56
C LEU A 52 -19.87 11.98 4.93
N GLU A 53 -20.72 12.70 5.67
CA GLU A 53 -21.43 13.86 5.12
C GLU A 53 -20.46 15.03 4.87
N ALA A 54 -19.53 15.29 5.80
CA ALA A 54 -18.49 16.29 5.57
C ALA A 54 -17.59 15.89 4.40
N VAL A 55 -17.18 14.62 4.27
CA VAL A 55 -16.41 14.15 3.10
C VAL A 55 -17.19 14.42 1.81
N LYS A 56 -18.47 14.05 1.74
CA LYS A 56 -19.31 14.27 0.55
C LYS A 56 -19.36 15.74 0.17
N ALA A 57 -19.63 16.63 1.14
CA ALA A 57 -19.73 18.07 0.90
C ALA A 57 -18.41 18.67 0.42
N LEU A 58 -17.30 18.37 1.10
CA LEU A 58 -15.98 18.93 0.79
C LEU A 58 -15.44 18.44 -0.55
N THR A 59 -15.55 17.13 -0.81
CA THR A 59 -15.06 16.53 -2.06
C THR A 59 -15.91 16.98 -3.25
N LYS A 60 -17.24 17.09 -3.09
CA LYS A 60 -18.12 17.67 -4.12
C LYS A 60 -17.70 19.10 -4.46
N LYS A 61 -17.51 19.95 -3.45
CA LYS A 61 -17.07 21.34 -3.66
C LYS A 61 -15.74 21.41 -4.40
N GLY A 62 -14.77 20.56 -4.03
CA GLY A 62 -13.48 20.49 -4.72
C GLY A 62 -13.59 20.08 -6.19
N ILE A 63 -14.42 19.08 -6.49
CA ILE A 63 -14.65 18.61 -7.86
C ILE A 63 -15.39 19.66 -8.69
N ASP A 64 -16.45 20.26 -8.15
CA ASP A 64 -17.26 21.26 -8.87
C ASP A 64 -16.42 22.50 -9.24
N ARG A 65 -15.58 22.98 -8.31
CA ARG A 65 -14.76 24.17 -8.50
C ARG A 65 -13.54 23.93 -9.40
N TYR A 66 -12.88 22.78 -9.23
CA TYR A 66 -11.56 22.55 -9.83
C TYR A 66 -11.52 21.47 -10.91
N GLY A 67 -12.59 20.69 -11.09
CA GLY A 67 -12.64 19.55 -12.01
C GLY A 67 -12.33 19.91 -13.46
N GLN A 68 -12.87 21.02 -13.99
CA GLN A 68 -12.59 21.45 -15.36
C GLN A 68 -11.12 21.84 -15.56
N ARG A 69 -10.52 22.52 -14.58
CA ARG A 69 -9.09 22.87 -14.60
C ARG A 69 -8.21 21.62 -14.50
N ALA A 70 -8.60 20.68 -13.63
CA ALA A 70 -7.94 19.39 -13.49
C ALA A 70 -7.98 18.58 -14.80
N LEU A 71 -9.12 18.55 -15.50
CA LEU A 71 -9.24 17.93 -16.83
C LEU A 71 -8.34 18.60 -17.87
N ALA A 72 -8.26 19.93 -17.86
CA ALA A 72 -7.37 20.66 -18.76
C ALA A 72 -5.89 20.32 -18.50
N MET A 73 -5.51 20.19 -17.22
CA MET A 73 -4.17 19.76 -16.81
C MET A 73 -3.89 18.30 -17.20
N GLN A 74 -4.83 17.39 -16.98
CA GLN A 74 -4.73 15.99 -17.38
C GLN A 74 -4.46 15.83 -18.89
N LYS A 75 -5.16 16.61 -19.74
CA LYS A 75 -4.99 16.57 -21.20
C LYS A 75 -3.60 16.99 -21.69
N GLN A 76 -2.85 17.74 -20.87
CA GLN A 76 -1.47 18.14 -21.18
C GLN A 76 -0.47 17.00 -20.96
N LEU A 77 -0.87 15.93 -20.29
CA LEU A 77 -0.02 14.84 -19.87
C LEU A 77 -0.29 13.57 -20.70
N GLN A 78 0.79 12.90 -21.09
CA GLN A 78 0.74 11.52 -21.65
C GLN A 78 1.14 10.46 -20.61
N GLY A 79 1.56 10.91 -19.43
CA GLY A 79 2.00 10.09 -18.30
C GLY A 79 2.08 10.94 -17.03
N PHE A 80 2.46 10.33 -15.91
CA PHE A 80 2.69 11.07 -14.66
C PHE A 80 3.72 12.18 -14.84
N ALA A 81 3.50 13.31 -14.17
CA ALA A 81 4.48 14.38 -14.13
C ALA A 81 5.76 13.87 -13.44
N ARG A 82 6.91 14.27 -14.00
CA ARG A 82 8.25 13.89 -13.54
C ARG A 82 9.08 15.14 -13.25
N GLY A 83 10.15 14.96 -12.50
CA GLY A 83 11.05 16.03 -12.09
C GLY A 83 10.94 16.34 -10.60
N ASN A 84 11.39 17.53 -10.21
CA ASN A 84 11.36 17.96 -8.83
C ASN A 84 9.94 18.25 -8.32
N ASN A 85 9.80 18.43 -7.01
CA ASN A 85 8.51 18.67 -6.36
C ASN A 85 7.74 19.85 -6.96
N ALA A 86 8.43 20.94 -7.34
CA ALA A 86 7.78 22.09 -7.94
C ALA A 86 7.19 21.76 -9.32
N GLN A 87 7.87 20.96 -10.13
CA GLN A 87 7.37 20.53 -11.45
C GLN A 87 6.10 19.66 -11.32
N ILE A 88 6.06 18.74 -10.35
CA ILE A 88 4.87 17.91 -10.11
C ILE A 88 3.71 18.77 -9.56
N ARG A 89 4.00 19.71 -8.65
CA ARG A 89 3.00 20.63 -8.06
C ARG A 89 2.41 21.63 -9.06
N ARG A 90 3.00 21.82 -10.25
CA ARG A 90 2.38 22.65 -11.31
C ARG A 90 1.02 22.13 -11.76
N TYR A 91 0.78 20.82 -11.61
CA TYR A 91 -0.49 20.17 -11.88
C TYR A 91 -1.42 20.16 -10.66
N TRP A 92 -1.39 21.23 -9.85
CA TRP A 92 -2.08 21.29 -8.56
C TRP A 92 -3.56 20.90 -8.63
N ALA A 93 -4.32 21.44 -9.60
CA ALA A 93 -5.76 21.17 -9.67
C ALA A 93 -6.03 19.69 -9.98
N LEU A 94 -5.24 19.11 -10.88
CA LEU A 94 -5.30 17.68 -11.19
C LEU A 94 -4.96 16.84 -9.94
N ASN A 95 -3.88 17.19 -9.25
CA ASN A 95 -3.44 16.50 -8.05
C ASN A 95 -4.49 16.55 -6.94
N ASP A 96 -5.08 17.72 -6.71
CA ASP A 96 -6.05 17.94 -5.64
C ASP A 96 -7.41 17.30 -5.97
N VAL A 97 -7.91 17.45 -7.21
CA VAL A 97 -9.15 16.79 -7.66
C VAL A 97 -9.01 15.26 -7.64
N ALA A 98 -7.86 14.73 -8.07
CA ALA A 98 -7.59 13.31 -7.98
C ALA A 98 -7.61 12.82 -6.53
N THR A 99 -7.06 13.62 -5.60
CA THR A 99 -7.02 13.30 -4.18
C THR A 99 -8.42 13.31 -3.57
N VAL A 100 -9.25 14.34 -3.81
CA VAL A 100 -10.61 14.38 -3.24
C VAL A 100 -11.51 13.26 -3.79
N LEU A 101 -11.36 12.86 -5.05
CA LEU A 101 -12.08 11.70 -5.59
C LEU A 101 -11.67 10.39 -4.90
N PHE A 102 -10.37 10.23 -4.61
CA PHE A 102 -9.89 9.10 -3.84
C PHE A 102 -10.46 9.09 -2.42
N ILE A 103 -10.44 10.23 -1.72
CA ILE A 103 -11.01 10.38 -0.38
C ILE A 103 -12.49 10.02 -0.38
N ARG A 104 -13.25 10.53 -1.36
CA ARG A 104 -14.69 10.24 -1.50
C ARG A 104 -14.94 8.75 -1.69
N GLY A 105 -14.20 8.11 -2.60
CA GLY A 105 -14.29 6.67 -2.81
C GLY A 105 -13.95 5.88 -1.54
N LYS A 106 -12.95 6.31 -0.77
CA LYS A 106 -12.55 5.63 0.47
C LYS A 106 -13.60 5.78 1.57
N ALA A 107 -14.22 6.95 1.70
CA ALA A 107 -15.29 7.17 2.65
C ALA A 107 -16.51 6.27 2.34
N TYR A 108 -16.92 6.21 1.07
CA TYR A 108 -17.98 5.30 0.65
C TYR A 108 -17.63 3.83 0.90
N GLN A 109 -16.39 3.42 0.58
CA GLN A 109 -15.92 2.06 0.84
C GLN A 109 -15.98 1.72 2.33
N THR A 110 -15.50 2.61 3.21
CA THR A 110 -15.55 2.41 4.67
C THR A 110 -16.98 2.37 5.19
N ALA A 111 -17.91 3.09 4.56
CA ALA A 111 -19.34 3.07 4.89
C ALA A 111 -20.10 1.86 4.31
N GLY A 112 -19.44 0.95 3.57
CA GLY A 112 -20.10 -0.17 2.88
C GLY A 112 -20.89 0.21 1.64
N MET A 113 -20.79 1.46 1.18
CA MET A 113 -21.45 2.01 -0.01
C MET A 113 -20.62 1.70 -1.27
N TYR A 114 -20.56 0.41 -1.63
CA TYR A 114 -19.60 -0.08 -2.61
C TYR A 114 -19.86 0.41 -4.04
N GLU A 115 -21.11 0.64 -4.42
CA GLU A 115 -21.45 1.17 -5.75
C GLU A 115 -20.93 2.60 -5.91
N GLU A 116 -21.15 3.45 -4.91
CA GLU A 116 -20.71 4.84 -4.86
C GLU A 116 -19.19 4.96 -4.74
N ALA A 117 -18.56 4.02 -4.01
CA ALA A 117 -17.12 3.90 -3.94
C ALA A 117 -16.54 3.58 -5.33
N VAL A 118 -17.08 2.57 -6.01
CA VAL A 118 -16.67 2.19 -7.37
C VAL A 118 -16.91 3.34 -8.35
N ALA A 119 -18.02 4.07 -8.25
CA ALA A 119 -18.29 5.23 -9.10
C ALA A 119 -17.23 6.32 -8.91
N SER A 120 -16.89 6.67 -7.67
CA SER A 120 -15.88 7.68 -7.36
C SER A 120 -14.49 7.27 -7.83
N TYR A 121 -14.09 6.02 -7.59
CA TYR A 121 -12.83 5.48 -8.05
C TYR A 121 -12.75 5.38 -9.58
N THR A 122 -13.83 4.98 -10.24
CA THR A 122 -13.91 4.91 -11.71
C THR A 122 -13.73 6.30 -12.32
N GLN A 123 -14.38 7.32 -11.75
CA GLN A 123 -14.20 8.70 -12.18
C GLN A 123 -12.73 9.12 -12.09
N LEU A 124 -12.08 8.88 -10.95
CA LEU A 124 -10.65 9.16 -10.76
C LEU A 124 -9.77 8.46 -11.81
N VAL A 125 -9.99 7.16 -12.02
CA VAL A 125 -9.20 6.35 -12.95
C VAL A 125 -9.37 6.77 -14.40
N ASN A 126 -10.57 7.19 -14.80
CA ASN A 126 -10.86 7.55 -16.19
C ASN A 126 -10.49 8.99 -16.51
N GLU A 127 -10.78 9.92 -15.60
CA GLU A 127 -10.72 11.36 -15.88
C GLU A 127 -9.46 12.04 -15.32
N TYR A 128 -8.89 11.54 -14.23
CA TYR A 128 -7.82 12.22 -13.47
C TYR A 128 -6.61 11.31 -13.21
N LYS A 129 -6.37 10.36 -14.12
CA LYS A 129 -5.46 9.21 -13.94
C LYS A 129 -3.99 9.57 -13.66
N PHE A 130 -3.56 10.78 -14.00
CA PHE A 130 -2.17 11.24 -13.81
C PHE A 130 -1.98 12.13 -12.58
N GLY A 131 -3.03 12.35 -11.78
CA GLY A 131 -2.90 13.06 -10.52
C GLY A 131 -1.92 12.38 -9.56
N GLN A 132 -1.20 13.20 -8.80
CA GLN A 132 -0.17 12.80 -7.85
C GLN A 132 -0.37 13.54 -6.53
N CYS A 133 -0.46 12.81 -5.43
CA CYS A 133 -0.68 13.38 -4.10
C CYS A 133 0.61 13.29 -3.28
N TRP A 134 0.98 14.36 -2.58
CA TRP A 134 2.16 14.39 -1.72
C TRP A 134 1.90 13.62 -0.44
N ASP A 135 2.73 12.62 -0.16
CA ASP A 135 2.82 11.98 1.15
C ASP A 135 3.83 12.77 2.02
N PRO A 136 3.47 13.15 3.26
CA PRO A 136 4.39 13.83 4.19
C PRO A 136 5.71 13.09 4.42
N ARG A 137 5.75 11.77 4.19
CA ARG A 137 6.94 10.93 4.30
C ARG A 137 7.90 11.06 3.11
N GLY A 138 7.61 11.93 2.14
CA GLY A 138 8.60 12.42 1.18
C GLY A 138 8.44 11.95 -0.26
N TRP A 139 7.28 11.38 -0.64
CA TRP A 139 7.04 10.94 -2.02
C TRP A 139 5.68 11.39 -2.56
N PHE A 140 5.53 11.37 -3.88
CA PHE A 140 4.22 11.52 -4.53
C PHE A 140 3.63 10.15 -4.84
N TRP A 141 2.52 9.81 -4.23
CA TRP A 141 1.75 8.61 -4.57
C TRP A 141 0.71 8.93 -5.65
N LYS A 142 0.11 7.89 -6.23
CA LYS A 142 -0.73 7.97 -7.44
C LYS A 142 -2.16 7.52 -7.11
N PRO A 143 -3.09 8.44 -6.82
CA PRO A 143 -4.43 8.09 -6.36
C PRO A 143 -5.19 7.15 -7.28
N ALA A 144 -5.07 7.32 -8.60
CA ALA A 144 -5.73 6.44 -9.56
C ALA A 144 -5.22 4.99 -9.52
N GLN A 145 -3.95 4.76 -9.23
CA GLN A 145 -3.43 3.38 -9.12
C GLN A 145 -4.00 2.69 -7.88
N VAL A 146 -4.06 3.38 -6.75
CA VAL A 146 -4.67 2.85 -5.52
C VAL A 146 -6.19 2.65 -5.71
N ALA A 147 -6.85 3.56 -6.43
CA ALA A 147 -8.26 3.42 -6.78
C ALA A 147 -8.55 2.19 -7.64
N GLN A 148 -7.67 1.83 -8.58
CA GLN A 148 -7.78 0.58 -9.35
C GLN A 148 -7.69 -0.65 -8.45
N GLU A 149 -6.75 -0.66 -7.50
CA GLU A 149 -6.63 -1.72 -6.49
C GLU A 149 -7.92 -1.81 -5.66
N ASN A 150 -8.48 -0.68 -5.22
CA ASN A 150 -9.72 -0.64 -4.43
C ASN A 150 -10.94 -1.12 -5.21
N ILE A 151 -11.06 -0.79 -6.49
CA ILE A 151 -12.13 -1.34 -7.36
C ILE A 151 -11.99 -2.87 -7.46
N ALA A 152 -10.78 -3.39 -7.66
CA ALA A 152 -10.55 -4.83 -7.76
C ALA A 152 -10.89 -5.54 -6.44
N MET A 153 -10.52 -4.95 -5.30
CA MET A 153 -10.89 -5.40 -3.95
C MET A 153 -12.40 -5.48 -3.77
N ILE A 154 -13.12 -4.38 -4.04
CA ILE A 154 -14.58 -4.31 -3.92
C ILE A 154 -15.24 -5.40 -4.77
N LYS A 155 -14.82 -5.56 -6.03
CA LYS A 155 -15.36 -6.59 -6.94
C LYS A 155 -15.14 -8.02 -6.43
N LYS A 156 -14.04 -8.27 -5.72
CA LYS A 156 -13.73 -9.56 -5.11
C LYS A 156 -14.39 -9.76 -3.74
N GLY A 157 -14.96 -8.71 -3.15
CA GLY A 157 -15.45 -8.74 -1.77
C GLY A 157 -14.34 -8.89 -0.72
N VAL A 158 -13.10 -8.52 -1.07
CA VAL A 158 -11.93 -8.63 -0.17
C VAL A 158 -11.40 -7.22 0.09
N PHE A 159 -11.25 -6.84 1.36
CA PHE A 159 -10.91 -5.47 1.75
C PHE A 159 -9.60 -5.45 2.54
N PHE A 160 -8.51 -5.12 1.87
CA PHE A 160 -7.20 -4.98 2.51
C PHE A 160 -7.06 -3.61 3.19
N ASP A 161 -6.49 -3.63 4.40
CA ASP A 161 -5.96 -2.45 5.08
C ASP A 161 -4.43 -2.54 5.11
N TYR A 162 -3.79 -2.05 4.05
CA TYR A 162 -2.33 -2.07 3.91
C TYR A 162 -1.61 -1.11 4.88
N GLY A 163 -2.35 -0.38 5.73
CA GLY A 163 -1.78 0.56 6.70
C GLY A 163 -0.88 1.60 6.03
N ASP A 164 0.34 1.72 6.53
CA ASP A 164 1.35 2.66 6.04
C ASP A 164 2.16 2.11 4.85
N TYR A 165 1.79 0.92 4.35
CA TYR A 165 2.49 0.16 3.31
C TYR A 165 3.91 -0.29 3.69
N ALA A 166 4.36 -0.08 4.93
CA ALA A 166 5.65 -0.62 5.37
C ALA A 166 5.64 -2.14 5.36
N SER A 167 6.77 -2.75 4.99
CA SER A 167 6.92 -4.21 4.93
C SER A 167 6.54 -4.90 6.25
N ALA A 168 7.00 -4.35 7.38
CA ALA A 168 6.68 -4.83 8.72
C ALA A 168 5.16 -4.77 9.02
N THR A 169 4.49 -3.69 8.63
CA THR A 169 3.02 -3.57 8.76
C THR A 169 2.31 -4.64 7.95
N LEU A 170 2.72 -4.84 6.70
CA LEU A 170 2.11 -5.84 5.81
C LEU A 170 2.30 -7.26 6.34
N VAL A 171 3.51 -7.60 6.82
CA VAL A 171 3.79 -8.92 7.41
C VAL A 171 3.01 -9.13 8.71
N ALA A 172 2.91 -8.11 9.58
CA ALA A 172 2.12 -8.20 10.81
C ALA A 172 0.63 -8.45 10.51
N ARG A 173 0.07 -7.75 9.51
CA ARG A 173 -1.31 -7.99 9.05
C ARG A 173 -1.50 -9.36 8.42
N ALA A 174 -0.48 -9.86 7.71
CA ALA A 174 -0.51 -11.18 7.12
C ALA A 174 -0.57 -12.28 8.20
N TRP A 175 0.23 -12.16 9.27
CA TRP A 175 0.14 -13.05 10.43
C TRP A 175 -1.23 -12.97 11.11
N GLU A 176 -1.71 -11.75 11.40
CA GLU A 176 -3.02 -11.55 12.02
C GLU A 176 -4.16 -12.20 11.20
N ALA A 177 -4.12 -12.04 9.88
CA ALA A 177 -5.10 -12.65 8.99
C ALA A 177 -4.97 -14.18 8.96
N LEU A 178 -3.75 -14.72 8.92
CA LEU A 178 -3.51 -16.16 8.94
C LEU A 178 -4.02 -16.80 10.24
N ASP A 179 -3.74 -16.17 11.40
CA ASP A 179 -4.20 -16.62 12.72
C ASP A 179 -5.73 -16.64 12.84
N LYS A 180 -6.40 -15.72 12.14
CA LYS A 180 -7.86 -15.65 12.05
C LYS A 180 -8.45 -16.54 10.96
N ASN A 181 -7.62 -17.31 10.24
CA ASN A 181 -8.00 -18.11 9.08
C ASN A 181 -8.63 -17.28 7.93
N GLU A 182 -8.30 -15.99 7.85
CA GLU A 182 -8.71 -15.06 6.78
C GLU A 182 -7.75 -15.21 5.58
N ILE A 183 -7.81 -16.36 4.91
CA ILE A 183 -6.78 -16.80 3.94
C ILE A 183 -6.58 -15.82 2.79
N ASP A 184 -7.65 -15.27 2.21
CA ASP A 184 -7.51 -14.29 1.12
C ASP A 184 -6.87 -12.98 1.59
N LEU A 185 -7.07 -12.59 2.87
CA LEU A 185 -6.40 -11.45 3.48
C LEU A 185 -4.90 -11.73 3.68
N ALA A 186 -4.55 -12.89 4.25
CA ALA A 186 -3.16 -13.30 4.40
C ALA A 186 -2.41 -13.32 3.06
N LEU A 187 -3.03 -13.92 2.01
CA LEU A 187 -2.46 -13.96 0.67
C LEU A 187 -2.27 -12.57 0.06
N GLY A 188 -3.18 -11.63 0.25
CA GLY A 188 -3.02 -10.29 -0.31
C GLY A 188 -2.02 -9.41 0.44
N TYR A 189 -1.95 -9.50 1.78
CA TYR A 189 -0.92 -8.78 2.55
C TYR A 189 0.49 -9.26 2.21
N THR A 190 0.68 -10.58 2.11
CA THR A 190 1.97 -11.16 1.69
C THR A 190 2.33 -10.77 0.27
N GLU A 191 1.40 -10.87 -0.68
CA GLU A 191 1.63 -10.46 -2.08
C GLU A 191 2.01 -8.98 -2.17
N LYS A 192 1.34 -8.11 -1.40
CA LYS A 192 1.67 -6.69 -1.38
C LYS A 192 3.09 -6.45 -0.87
N CYS A 193 3.50 -7.11 0.21
CA CYS A 193 4.86 -7.02 0.74
C CYS A 193 5.88 -7.47 -0.30
N ILE A 194 5.67 -8.63 -0.92
CA ILE A 194 6.56 -9.21 -1.92
C ILE A 194 6.70 -8.26 -3.12
N VAL A 195 5.60 -7.81 -3.71
CA VAL A 195 5.63 -6.94 -4.90
C VAL A 195 6.38 -5.63 -4.64
N MET A 196 6.20 -5.03 -3.46
CA MET A 196 6.81 -3.74 -3.14
C MET A 196 8.31 -3.85 -2.81
N TYR A 197 8.72 -4.97 -2.19
CA TYR A 197 10.04 -5.05 -1.55
C TYR A 197 10.97 -6.11 -2.12
N LYS A 198 10.52 -6.94 -3.09
CA LYS A 198 11.34 -8.02 -3.67
C LYS A 198 12.72 -7.57 -4.16
N ASP A 199 12.82 -6.46 -4.87
CA ASP A 199 14.09 -6.04 -5.47
C ASP A 199 15.09 -5.65 -4.36
N LYS A 200 14.60 -4.92 -3.35
CA LYS A 200 15.39 -4.55 -2.18
C LYS A 200 15.79 -5.76 -1.33
N ALA A 201 14.88 -6.71 -1.17
CA ALA A 201 15.13 -7.98 -0.48
C ALA A 201 16.21 -8.81 -1.19
N GLN A 202 16.16 -8.88 -2.52
CA GLN A 202 17.17 -9.57 -3.33
C GLN A 202 18.54 -8.89 -3.26
N ASP A 203 18.60 -7.56 -3.26
CA ASP A 203 19.85 -6.82 -3.05
C ASP A 203 20.45 -7.10 -1.67
N MET A 204 19.61 -7.09 -0.63
CA MET A 204 20.01 -7.44 0.74
C MET A 204 20.52 -8.88 0.82
N GLN A 205 19.81 -9.86 0.24
CA GLN A 205 20.24 -11.26 0.19
C GLN A 205 21.62 -11.41 -0.46
N LYS A 206 21.84 -10.77 -1.62
CA LYS A 206 23.13 -10.84 -2.35
C LYS A 206 24.29 -10.20 -1.59
N SER A 207 24.01 -9.23 -0.72
CA SER A 207 25.03 -8.57 0.10
C SER A 207 25.54 -9.42 1.26
N LEU A 208 24.79 -10.46 1.62
CA LEU A 208 25.09 -11.36 2.73
C LEU A 208 25.89 -12.58 2.26
N LYS A 209 26.83 -13.02 3.08
CA LYS A 209 27.55 -14.30 2.93
C LYS A 209 27.17 -15.32 4.00
N ASP A 210 26.61 -14.82 5.09
CA ASP A 210 26.14 -15.59 6.23
C ASP A 210 25.02 -14.77 6.92
N PHE A 211 24.32 -15.38 7.87
CA PHE A 211 23.31 -14.71 8.67
C PHE A 211 23.92 -13.54 9.48
N PRO A 212 23.25 -12.38 9.52
CA PRO A 212 23.54 -11.33 10.51
C PRO A 212 23.62 -11.89 11.94
N LYS A 213 24.55 -11.36 12.74
CA LYS A 213 24.69 -11.77 14.15
C LYS A 213 23.46 -11.33 14.95
N ALA A 214 23.17 -12.03 16.04
CA ALA A 214 21.92 -11.91 16.79
C ALA A 214 21.72 -10.60 17.58
N ALA A 215 22.53 -9.55 17.36
CA ALA A 215 22.15 -8.22 17.84
C ALA A 215 20.96 -7.74 17.00
N GLU A 216 19.91 -7.24 17.66
CA GLU A 216 18.66 -6.87 17.02
C GLU A 216 18.88 -5.82 15.91
N GLU A 217 19.79 -4.87 16.14
CA GLU A 217 20.15 -3.84 15.17
C GLU A 217 20.78 -4.42 13.89
N ASP A 218 21.62 -5.45 14.03
CA ASP A 218 22.30 -6.10 12.90
C ASP A 218 21.30 -6.87 12.03
N VAL A 219 20.32 -7.54 12.63
CA VAL A 219 19.26 -8.25 11.91
C VAL A 219 18.31 -7.27 11.23
N ASN A 220 17.91 -6.21 11.94
CA ASN A 220 16.95 -5.20 11.45
C ASN A 220 17.50 -4.37 10.27
N ALA A 221 18.82 -4.31 10.08
CA ALA A 221 19.43 -3.71 8.90
C ALA A 221 18.97 -4.37 7.58
N TYR A 222 18.53 -5.64 7.64
CA TYR A 222 18.07 -6.43 6.50
C TYR A 222 16.54 -6.54 6.44
N TRP A 223 15.84 -5.50 6.92
CA TRP A 223 14.37 -5.44 7.02
C TRP A 223 13.62 -5.98 5.79
N ALA A 224 13.99 -5.57 4.56
CA ALA A 224 13.25 -5.98 3.36
C ALA A 224 13.39 -7.48 3.10
N LEU A 225 14.60 -8.01 3.27
CA LEU A 225 14.86 -9.44 3.14
C LEU A 225 14.07 -10.23 4.18
N ASN A 226 14.13 -9.80 5.44
CA ASN A 226 13.46 -10.43 6.56
C ASN A 226 11.94 -10.49 6.33
N ASP A 227 11.34 -9.37 5.95
CA ASP A 227 9.91 -9.25 5.74
C ASP A 227 9.44 -10.00 4.48
N VAL A 228 10.20 -9.94 3.38
CA VAL A 228 9.84 -10.68 2.14
C VAL A 228 9.98 -12.20 2.32
N ALA A 229 11.03 -12.67 3.00
CA ALA A 229 11.18 -14.09 3.32
C ALA A 229 10.03 -14.59 4.20
N THR A 230 9.65 -13.79 5.19
CA THR A 230 8.50 -14.07 6.07
C THR A 230 7.18 -14.05 5.30
N ALA A 231 7.00 -13.10 4.38
CA ALA A 231 5.80 -13.01 3.56
C ALA A 231 5.64 -14.26 2.68
N HIS A 232 6.69 -14.74 2.03
CA HIS A 232 6.65 -16.00 1.28
C HIS A 232 6.33 -17.21 2.19
N PHE A 233 6.89 -17.24 3.40
CA PHE A 233 6.57 -18.30 4.37
C PHE A 233 5.09 -18.32 4.77
N ILE A 234 4.53 -17.18 5.17
CA ILE A 234 3.09 -17.03 5.50
C ILE A 234 2.23 -17.42 4.29
N LYS A 235 2.62 -17.00 3.08
CA LYS A 235 1.90 -17.31 1.85
C LYS A 235 1.88 -18.82 1.57
N GLY A 236 2.99 -19.51 1.82
CA GLY A 236 3.07 -20.97 1.77
C GLY A 236 2.10 -21.62 2.75
N GLN A 237 2.08 -21.18 4.01
CA GLN A 237 1.14 -21.68 5.02
C GLN A 237 -0.33 -21.43 4.63
N ALA A 238 -0.65 -20.25 4.13
CA ALA A 238 -1.98 -19.91 3.64
C ALA A 238 -2.43 -20.84 2.49
N TYR A 239 -1.53 -21.18 1.55
CA TYR A 239 -1.82 -22.13 0.49
C TYR A 239 -2.02 -23.56 0.99
N MET A 240 -1.31 -23.99 2.03
CA MET A 240 -1.56 -25.30 2.64
C MET A 240 -2.97 -25.37 3.23
N ILE A 241 -3.41 -24.32 3.94
CA ILE A 241 -4.77 -24.25 4.50
C ILE A 241 -5.82 -24.25 3.38
N LYS A 242 -5.52 -23.60 2.24
CA LYS A 242 -6.37 -23.61 1.04
C LYS A 242 -6.40 -24.97 0.32
N GLY A 243 -5.55 -25.92 0.70
CA GLY A 243 -5.44 -27.24 0.07
C GLY A 243 -4.66 -27.24 -1.25
N THR A 244 -3.96 -26.17 -1.59
CA THR A 244 -3.18 -26.05 -2.83
C THR A 244 -1.69 -26.35 -2.56
N SER A 245 -1.36 -27.63 -2.40
CA SER A 245 -0.03 -28.12 -1.97
C SER A 245 1.11 -27.63 -2.86
N ASP A 246 0.94 -27.68 -4.18
CA ASP A 246 1.95 -27.26 -5.16
C ASP A 246 2.15 -25.74 -5.17
N ALA A 247 1.12 -24.94 -4.84
CA ALA A 247 1.30 -23.50 -4.61
C ALA A 247 2.06 -23.22 -3.32
N ALA A 248 1.78 -23.97 -2.25
CA ALA A 248 2.51 -23.86 -0.99
C ALA A 248 3.99 -24.21 -1.17
N LEU A 249 4.27 -25.34 -1.85
CA LEU A 249 5.61 -25.81 -2.15
C LEU A 249 6.42 -24.72 -2.86
N ARG A 250 5.88 -24.16 -3.95
CA ARG A 250 6.55 -23.07 -4.70
C ARG A 250 6.92 -21.88 -3.82
N GLU A 251 6.08 -21.47 -2.87
CA GLU A 251 6.40 -20.35 -2.00
C GLU A 251 7.47 -20.70 -0.96
N PHE A 252 7.41 -21.89 -0.36
CA PHE A 252 8.47 -22.37 0.56
C PHE A 252 9.82 -22.52 -0.15
N GLU A 253 9.82 -23.00 -1.39
CA GLU A 253 11.04 -23.10 -2.20
C GLU A 253 11.68 -21.75 -2.48
N LYS A 254 10.89 -20.68 -2.71
CA LYS A 254 11.43 -19.32 -2.83
C LYS A 254 12.12 -18.88 -1.55
N VAL A 255 11.54 -19.17 -0.37
CA VAL A 255 12.20 -18.85 0.90
C VAL A 255 13.55 -19.58 1.01
N ARG A 256 13.56 -20.88 0.72
CA ARG A 256 14.76 -21.74 0.77
C ARG A 256 15.84 -21.32 -0.25
N ASN A 257 15.45 -20.90 -1.44
CA ASN A 257 16.37 -20.74 -2.57
C ASN A 257 16.75 -19.28 -2.83
N GLU A 258 15.84 -18.33 -2.58
CA GLU A 258 16.00 -16.92 -2.98
C GLU A 258 16.14 -15.97 -1.79
N TYR A 259 15.63 -16.33 -0.60
CA TYR A 259 15.58 -15.45 0.57
C TYR A 259 16.14 -16.13 1.84
N PHE A 260 17.15 -16.98 1.66
CA PHE A 260 17.58 -17.93 2.68
C PHE A 260 18.33 -17.33 3.87
N PHE A 261 18.77 -16.07 3.80
CA PHE A 261 19.36 -15.37 4.94
C PHE A 261 18.35 -14.54 5.74
N GLY A 262 17.06 -14.56 5.37
CA GLY A 262 16.03 -13.85 6.13
C GLY A 262 15.92 -14.34 7.57
N GLN A 263 15.67 -13.40 8.49
CA GLN A 263 15.42 -13.66 9.91
C GLN A 263 14.25 -12.83 10.39
N CYS A 264 13.34 -13.42 11.17
CA CYS A 264 12.16 -12.72 11.67
C CYS A 264 12.12 -12.81 13.20
N TRP A 265 11.79 -11.70 13.84
CA TRP A 265 11.62 -11.66 15.29
C TRP A 265 10.35 -12.41 15.69
N ASP A 266 10.51 -13.41 16.55
CA ASP A 266 9.40 -14.03 17.26
C ASP A 266 9.12 -13.23 18.55
N PRO A 267 7.87 -12.80 18.81
CA PRO A 267 7.51 -12.12 20.06
C PRO A 267 7.86 -12.88 21.33
N ARG A 268 8.13 -14.20 21.24
CA ARG A 268 8.58 -15.05 22.34
C ARG A 268 10.09 -14.92 22.64
N GLY A 269 10.83 -14.08 21.93
CA GLY A 269 12.17 -13.64 22.33
C GLY A 269 13.33 -14.18 21.50
N TRP A 270 13.10 -14.66 20.28
CA TRP A 270 14.19 -15.14 19.41
C TRP A 270 13.97 -14.76 17.95
N PHE A 271 15.06 -14.69 17.18
CA PHE A 271 14.97 -14.63 15.72
C PHE A 271 14.88 -16.04 15.15
N TRP A 272 13.80 -16.34 14.44
CA TRP A 272 13.68 -17.58 13.66
C TRP A 272 14.05 -17.33 12.20
N LYS A 273 14.34 -18.41 11.49
CA LYS A 273 14.77 -18.39 10.08
C LYS A 273 13.66 -18.94 9.20
N PRO A 274 13.00 -18.11 8.37
CA PRO A 274 11.96 -18.58 7.47
C PRO A 274 12.39 -19.73 6.56
N ALA A 275 13.64 -19.76 6.11
CA ALA A 275 14.15 -20.84 5.27
C ALA A 275 14.26 -22.18 6.01
N ASP A 276 14.65 -22.18 7.28
CA ASP A 276 14.73 -23.40 8.09
C ASP A 276 13.33 -23.98 8.33
N ALA A 277 12.38 -23.12 8.68
CA ALA A 277 10.99 -23.51 8.84
C ALA A 277 10.35 -23.99 7.52
N ALA A 278 10.68 -23.33 6.39
CA ALA A 278 10.19 -23.72 5.06
C ALA A 278 10.69 -25.10 4.63
N ARG A 279 11.94 -25.47 4.96
CA ARG A 279 12.49 -26.80 4.63
C ARG A 279 11.66 -27.94 5.22
N ASN A 280 11.24 -27.81 6.48
CA ASN A 280 10.39 -28.80 7.12
C ASN A 280 9.05 -28.98 6.38
N TRP A 281 8.45 -27.89 5.89
CA TRP A 281 7.20 -27.96 5.12
C TRP A 281 7.39 -28.52 3.71
N ILE A 282 8.51 -28.26 3.06
CA ILE A 282 8.83 -28.83 1.74
C ILE A 282 8.86 -30.35 1.82
N GLU A 283 9.53 -30.91 2.84
CA GLU A 283 9.60 -32.37 3.05
C GLU A 283 8.21 -32.99 3.22
N VAL A 284 7.37 -32.37 4.06
CA VAL A 284 5.97 -32.81 4.30
C VAL A 284 5.13 -32.76 3.01
N LEU A 285 5.28 -31.71 2.20
CA LEU A 285 4.52 -31.55 0.97
C LEU A 285 4.99 -32.53 -0.12
N ASP A 286 6.30 -32.76 -0.25
CA ASP A 286 6.86 -33.71 -1.19
C ASP A 286 6.38 -35.15 -0.90
N GLU A 287 6.34 -35.55 0.38
CA GLU A 287 5.79 -36.85 0.77
C GLU A 287 4.30 -36.96 0.45
N LYS A 288 3.52 -35.94 0.81
CA LYS A 288 2.07 -35.89 0.52
C LYS A 288 1.80 -36.03 -0.97
N MET A 289 2.48 -35.27 -1.82
CA MET A 289 2.27 -35.28 -3.27
C MET A 289 2.63 -36.65 -3.89
N LYS A 290 3.70 -37.30 -3.43
CA LYS A 290 4.04 -38.67 -3.86
C LYS A 290 2.94 -39.68 -3.51
N THR A 291 2.34 -39.54 -2.33
CA THR A 291 1.24 -40.44 -1.91
C THR A 291 -0.05 -40.19 -2.70
N GLU A 292 -0.37 -38.94 -3.01
CA GLU A 292 -1.54 -38.60 -3.84
C GLU A 292 -1.36 -39.15 -5.26
N ASP A 293 -0.19 -38.94 -5.89
CA ASP A 293 0.11 -39.47 -7.22
C ASP A 293 0.02 -41.00 -7.27
N PHE A 294 0.45 -41.71 -6.21
CA PHE A 294 0.31 -43.15 -6.13
C PHE A 294 -1.16 -43.60 -6.11
N LEU A 295 -2.02 -42.90 -5.38
CA LEU A 295 -3.44 -43.24 -5.24
C LEU A 295 -4.27 -42.96 -6.51
N PHE A 296 -3.85 -42.01 -7.35
CA PHE A 296 -4.53 -41.71 -8.62
C PHE A 296 -4.05 -42.57 -9.80
N ASN A 297 -2.98 -43.35 -9.64
CA ASN A 297 -2.40 -44.20 -10.68
C ASN A 297 -2.68 -45.70 -10.49
N ILE A 298 -3.61 -46.07 -9.58
CA ILE A 298 -4.15 -47.42 -9.36
C ILE A 298 -5.61 -47.50 -9.81
#